data_AF-A0A8T2DSK9-F1
#
_entry.id   AF-A0A8T2DSK9-F1
#
_cell.length_a   1.000
_cell.length_b   1.000
_cell.length_c   1.000
_cell.angle_alpha   90.00
_cell.angle_beta   90.00
_cell.angle_gamma   90.00
#
_symmetry.space_group_name_H-M   'P 1'
#
loop_
_entity.id
_entity.type
_entity.pdbx_description
1 polymer ?
#
loop_
_entity_poly.entity_id
_entity_poly.type
_entity_poly.pdbx_seq_one_letter_code
_entity_poly.pdbx_strand_id
1 'polypeptide(L)'
;MSSSSSSPFPQAMKNGEYRNWAELPPELTSSILLRLGAIEILQNAQRVCKSWRRVCQDPSMWRKMDIRIKENMVNSVELFYVIEPVCRRAVDLSQGGLLEINIDYLVNTSFLNYIADRSSNLRRLGVVDNAPVLSSGVVEAAMKLTLLEELDITYKSSIREQELKVVGQSCPNLRTLKLNCTGDIKCCDKVALAIAETMPGLRHLQLFRNGLSETGLNAILEGCPHLKKLGLHQCLNINIVGDIVK
;
A
#
# COMPACT_ATOMS: atom_id res chain seq x y z
N MET A 1 -55.85 -24.78 9.01
CA MET A 1 -55.32 -23.83 10.00
C MET A 1 -53.82 -24.04 10.05
N SER A 2 -53.08 -23.05 9.57
CA SER A 2 -51.66 -23.11 9.28
C SER A 2 -50.84 -23.11 10.58
N SER A 3 -49.99 -24.11 10.73
CA SER A 3 -49.02 -24.22 11.83
C SER A 3 -47.85 -23.27 11.59
N SER A 4 -47.83 -22.15 12.33
CA SER A 4 -46.70 -21.22 12.33
C SER A 4 -45.54 -21.80 13.15
N SER A 5 -44.50 -22.30 12.47
CA SER A 5 -43.22 -22.62 13.11
C SER A 5 -42.47 -21.32 13.38
N SER A 6 -42.47 -20.87 14.64
CA SER A 6 -41.61 -19.77 15.07
C SER A 6 -40.18 -20.29 15.25
N SER A 7 -39.28 -19.90 14.36
CA SER A 7 -37.83 -20.03 14.53
C SER A 7 -37.41 -19.36 15.84
N PRO A 8 -36.54 -19.97 16.67
CA PRO A 8 -36.09 -19.31 17.90
C PRO A 8 -35.12 -18.19 17.54
N PHE A 9 -35.55 -16.95 17.80
CA PHE A 9 -34.64 -15.81 17.89
C PHE A 9 -33.52 -16.11 18.90
N PRO A 10 -32.29 -15.61 18.71
CA PRO A 10 -31.22 -15.79 19.68
C PRO A 10 -31.67 -15.25 21.04
N GLN A 11 -31.70 -16.11 22.06
CA GLN A 11 -32.00 -15.70 23.42
C GLN A 11 -31.03 -14.61 23.85
N ALA A 12 -31.56 -13.48 24.32
CA ALA A 12 -30.78 -12.42 24.94
C ALA A 12 -29.99 -13.01 26.12
N MET A 13 -28.66 -12.79 26.14
CA MET A 13 -27.78 -13.33 27.17
C MET A 13 -28.23 -12.87 28.56
N LYS A 14 -28.27 -13.80 29.52
CA LYS A 14 -28.52 -13.47 30.93
C LYS A 14 -27.40 -12.56 31.44
N ASN A 15 -27.79 -11.46 32.08
CA ASN A 15 -26.88 -10.50 32.71
C ASN A 15 -25.91 -11.25 33.65
N GLY A 16 -24.62 -11.32 33.30
CA GLY A 16 -23.56 -11.87 34.14
C GLY A 16 -22.64 -12.91 33.48
N GLU A 17 -23.00 -13.47 32.33
CA GLU A 17 -22.10 -14.35 31.57
C GLU A 17 -21.17 -13.53 30.66
N TYR A 18 -19.96 -13.24 31.15
CA TYR A 18 -18.91 -12.70 30.29
C TYR A 18 -18.56 -13.73 29.22
N ARG A 19 -18.76 -13.40 27.94
CA ARG A 19 -18.26 -14.25 26.84
C ARG A 19 -16.76 -14.39 26.95
N ASN A 20 -16.27 -15.62 27.06
CA ASN A 20 -14.83 -15.88 27.06
C ASN A 20 -14.28 -15.74 25.64
N TRP A 21 -13.79 -14.54 25.31
CA TRP A 21 -13.15 -14.25 24.02
C TRP A 21 -11.86 -15.06 23.76
N ALA A 22 -11.30 -15.72 24.78
CA ALA A 22 -10.14 -16.59 24.63
C ALA A 22 -10.47 -17.96 24.02
N GLU A 23 -11.75 -18.37 24.04
CA GLU A 23 -12.25 -19.65 23.50
C GLU A 23 -12.73 -19.54 22.05
N LEU A 24 -12.61 -18.37 21.42
CA LEU A 24 -12.91 -18.23 20.01
C LEU A 24 -12.01 -19.14 19.16
N PRO A 25 -12.57 -19.79 18.12
CA PRO A 25 -11.77 -20.47 17.10
C PRO A 25 -10.67 -19.55 16.56
N PRO A 26 -9.47 -20.10 16.24
CA PRO A 26 -8.36 -19.32 15.70
C PRO A 26 -8.76 -18.50 14.46
N GLU A 27 -9.61 -19.05 13.59
CA GLU A 27 -10.03 -18.42 12.34
C GLU A 27 -10.87 -17.16 12.59
N LEU A 28 -11.78 -17.21 13.57
CA LEU A 28 -12.57 -16.05 13.97
C LEU A 28 -11.71 -15.01 14.67
N THR A 29 -10.77 -15.47 15.51
CA THR A 29 -9.79 -14.59 16.16
C THR A 29 -8.95 -13.86 15.12
N SER A 30 -8.41 -14.59 14.12
CA SER A 30 -7.66 -14.01 12.99
C SER A 30 -8.50 -12.98 12.24
N SER A 31 -9.75 -13.31 11.90
CA SER A 31 -10.62 -12.38 11.17
C SER A 31 -10.92 -11.10 11.96
N ILE A 32 -11.00 -11.15 13.28
CA ILE A 32 -11.18 -9.98 14.13
C ILE A 32 -9.88 -9.18 14.18
N LEU A 33 -8.76 -9.83 14.47
CA LEU A 33 -7.47 -9.18 14.61
C LEU A 33 -6.97 -8.55 13.31
N LEU A 34 -7.29 -9.12 12.15
CA LEU A 34 -7.01 -8.55 10.82
C LEU A 34 -7.75 -7.24 10.53
N ARG A 35 -8.69 -6.81 11.39
CA ARG A 35 -9.30 -5.48 11.33
C ARG A 35 -8.45 -4.41 12.02
N LEU A 36 -7.43 -4.82 12.76
CA LEU A 36 -6.47 -3.93 13.42
C LEU A 36 -5.25 -3.71 12.52
N GLY A 37 -4.50 -2.63 12.77
CA GLY A 37 -3.21 -2.40 12.12
C GLY A 37 -2.10 -3.28 12.71
N ALA A 38 -1.01 -3.42 11.97
CA ALA A 38 0.13 -4.26 12.39
C ALA A 38 0.72 -3.82 13.74
N ILE A 39 0.73 -2.51 13.99
CA ILE A 39 1.22 -1.92 15.24
C ILE A 39 0.33 -2.32 16.40
N GLU A 40 -0.99 -2.19 16.28
CA GLU A 40 -1.94 -2.57 17.33
C GLU A 40 -1.90 -4.07 17.63
N ILE A 41 -1.72 -4.91 16.61
CA ILE A 41 -1.62 -6.36 16.81
C ILE A 41 -0.36 -6.69 17.63
N LEU A 42 0.79 -6.13 17.26
CA LEU A 42 2.07 -6.41 17.91
C LEU A 42 2.20 -5.75 19.29
N GLN A 43 1.71 -4.54 19.48
CA GLN A 43 1.85 -3.85 20.75
C GLN A 43 0.79 -4.28 21.76
N ASN A 44 -0.43 -4.62 21.31
CA ASN A 44 -1.57 -4.86 22.19
C ASN A 44 -2.14 -6.28 22.06
N ALA A 45 -2.64 -6.67 20.88
CA ALA A 45 -3.44 -7.89 20.74
C ALA A 45 -2.68 -9.16 21.16
N GLN A 46 -1.41 -9.31 20.75
CA GLN A 46 -0.60 -10.48 21.12
C GLN A 46 -0.24 -10.58 22.61
N ARG A 47 -0.55 -9.54 23.40
CA ARG A 47 -0.30 -9.48 24.86
C ARG A 47 -1.55 -9.77 25.68
N VAL A 48 -2.72 -9.87 25.05
CA VAL A 48 -4.00 -10.11 25.73
C VAL A 48 -4.05 -11.50 26.37
N CYS A 49 -3.82 -12.56 25.59
CA CYS A 49 -3.81 -13.93 26.09
C CYS A 49 -2.95 -14.86 25.22
N LYS A 50 -2.71 -16.10 25.70
CA LYS A 50 -1.93 -17.11 24.98
C LYS A 50 -2.57 -17.51 23.65
N SER A 51 -3.90 -17.58 23.58
CA SER A 51 -4.64 -17.92 22.35
C SER A 51 -4.40 -16.89 21.26
N TRP A 52 -4.62 -15.60 21.57
CA TRP A 52 -4.38 -14.50 20.63
C TRP A 52 -2.92 -14.39 20.23
N ARG A 53 -1.98 -14.59 21.18
CA ARG A 53 -0.56 -14.61 20.85
C ARG A 53 -0.23 -15.67 19.80
N ARG A 54 -0.77 -16.89 19.93
CA ARG A 54 -0.55 -17.98 18.95
C ARG A 54 -1.06 -17.59 17.57
N VAL A 55 -2.26 -17.02 17.49
CA VAL A 55 -2.83 -16.50 16.24
C VAL A 55 -1.90 -15.45 15.63
N CYS A 56 -1.41 -14.48 16.41
CA CYS A 56 -0.49 -13.46 15.90
C CYS A 56 0.87 -14.02 15.43
N GLN A 57 1.28 -15.23 15.81
CA GLN A 57 2.50 -15.85 15.27
C GLN A 57 2.28 -16.53 13.91
N ASP A 58 1.03 -16.72 13.47
CA ASP A 58 0.73 -17.32 12.18
C ASP A 58 1.14 -16.37 11.03
N PRO A 59 1.96 -16.82 10.07
CA PRO A 59 2.39 -15.99 8.93
C PRO A 59 1.25 -15.42 8.10
N SER A 60 0.09 -16.10 8.06
CA SER A 60 -1.09 -15.64 7.31
C SER A 60 -1.65 -14.32 7.84
N MET A 61 -1.39 -13.98 9.10
CA MET A 61 -1.75 -12.69 9.70
C MET A 61 -1.00 -11.52 9.07
N TRP A 62 0.15 -11.78 8.44
CA TRP A 62 1.10 -10.76 7.99
C TRP A 62 1.22 -10.70 6.47
N ARG A 63 0.23 -11.23 5.73
CA ARG A 63 0.20 -11.13 4.26
C ARG A 63 -0.10 -9.72 3.76
N LYS A 64 -0.78 -8.91 4.57
CA LYS A 64 -1.15 -7.53 4.27
C LYS A 64 -0.86 -6.66 5.48
N MET A 65 -0.11 -5.59 5.28
CA MET A 65 0.32 -4.70 6.34
C MET A 65 0.03 -3.25 5.98
N ASP A 66 -0.62 -2.53 6.89
CA ASP A 66 -0.72 -1.08 6.82
C ASP A 66 0.00 -0.50 8.03
N ILE A 67 1.08 0.23 7.77
CA ILE A 67 1.94 0.87 8.77
C ILE A 67 1.91 2.39 8.59
N ARG A 68 0.80 2.93 8.08
CA ARG A 68 0.65 4.37 8.00
C ARG A 68 0.31 4.93 9.37
N ILE A 69 1.13 5.86 9.83
CA ILE A 69 0.93 6.54 11.11
C ILE A 69 -0.07 7.67 10.88
N LYS A 70 -1.10 7.78 11.72
CA LYS A 70 -2.04 8.90 11.65
C LYS A 70 -1.30 10.21 11.90
N GLU A 71 -1.60 11.24 11.12
CA GLU A 71 -0.92 12.55 11.12
C GLU A 71 -0.76 13.17 12.52
N ASN A 72 -1.69 12.89 13.44
CA ASN A 72 -1.65 13.38 14.81
C ASN A 72 -0.59 12.73 15.71
N MET A 73 0.10 11.67 15.26
CA MET A 73 1.18 11.00 16.00
C MET A 73 2.58 11.32 15.47
N VAL A 74 2.69 12.14 14.40
CA VAL A 74 3.92 12.37 13.61
C VAL A 74 4.97 13.23 14.33
N ASN A 75 4.59 13.93 15.42
CA ASN A 75 5.47 14.90 16.09
C ASN A 75 6.51 14.30 17.07
N SER A 76 6.73 12.99 17.08
CA SER A 76 7.76 12.40 17.96
C SER A 76 8.74 11.53 17.18
N VAL A 77 9.97 12.02 17.06
CA VAL A 77 11.13 11.23 16.57
C VAL A 77 11.29 9.93 17.37
N GLU A 78 10.85 9.93 18.63
CA GLU A 78 10.79 8.73 19.49
C GLU A 78 9.90 7.62 18.92
N LEU A 79 8.81 7.97 18.24
CA LEU A 79 7.89 7.01 17.67
C LEU A 79 8.54 6.21 16.52
N PHE A 80 9.47 6.83 15.78
CA PHE A 80 10.24 6.16 14.73
C PHE A 80 11.08 5.00 15.30
N TYR A 81 11.85 5.27 16.37
CA TYR A 81 12.71 4.26 17.01
C TYR A 81 11.93 3.09 17.61
N VAL A 82 10.68 3.33 18.01
CA VAL A 82 9.81 2.29 18.58
C VAL A 82 9.09 1.51 17.49
N ILE A 83 8.64 2.16 16.41
CA ILE A 83 7.82 1.52 15.39
C ILE A 83 8.66 0.71 14.41
N GLU A 84 9.83 1.18 13.96
CA GLU A 84 10.62 0.45 12.95
C GLU A 84 10.94 -1.01 13.38
N PRO A 85 11.42 -1.29 14.62
CA PRO A 85 11.65 -2.66 15.07
C PRO A 85 10.38 -3.51 15.12
N VAL A 86 9.24 -2.90 15.48
CA VAL A 86 7.93 -3.57 15.49
C VAL A 86 7.54 -3.97 14.06
N CYS A 87 7.77 -3.09 13.10
CA CYS A 87 7.47 -3.35 11.69
C CYS A 87 8.38 -4.41 11.08
N ARG A 88 9.69 -4.37 11.37
CA ARG A 88 10.64 -5.42 10.97
C ARG A 88 10.20 -6.78 11.50
N ARG A 89 9.75 -6.83 12.75
CA ARG A 89 9.19 -8.06 13.34
C ARG A 89 7.95 -8.57 12.60
N ALA A 90 7.03 -7.70 12.21
CA ALA A 90 5.87 -8.12 11.40
C ALA A 90 6.29 -8.67 10.03
N VAL A 91 7.28 -8.04 9.38
CA VAL A 91 7.87 -8.54 8.13
C VAL A 91 8.52 -9.91 8.35
N ASP A 92 9.29 -10.09 9.42
CA ASP A 92 9.87 -11.39 9.79
C ASP A 92 8.80 -12.47 10.01
N LEU A 93 7.72 -12.13 10.71
CA LEU A 93 6.60 -13.05 10.99
C LEU A 93 5.87 -13.48 9.71
N SER A 94 5.91 -12.67 8.65
CA SER A 94 5.35 -13.06 7.35
C SER A 94 6.08 -14.23 6.70
N GLN A 95 7.33 -14.51 7.11
CA GLN A 95 8.17 -15.58 6.55
C GLN A 95 8.27 -15.54 5.02
N GLY A 96 8.31 -14.33 4.44
CA GLY A 96 8.35 -14.12 2.98
C GLY A 96 7.00 -14.22 2.27
N GLY A 97 5.91 -14.38 3.03
CA GLY A 97 4.53 -14.43 2.56
C GLY A 97 3.82 -13.06 2.49
N LEU A 98 4.53 -11.97 2.78
CA LEU A 98 4.00 -10.60 2.66
C LEU A 98 3.69 -10.27 1.19
N LEU A 99 2.45 -9.87 0.92
CA LEU A 99 1.96 -9.55 -0.42
C LEU A 99 1.66 -8.06 -0.61
N GLU A 100 1.23 -7.37 0.44
CA GLU A 100 0.82 -5.98 0.36
C GLU A 100 1.34 -5.21 1.57
N ILE A 101 2.00 -4.08 1.33
CA ILE A 101 2.46 -3.21 2.41
C ILE A 101 2.27 -1.74 2.05
N ASN A 102 1.68 -0.97 2.97
CA ASN A 102 1.61 0.48 2.92
C ASN A 102 2.45 1.06 4.06
N ILE A 103 3.35 1.99 3.74
CA ILE A 103 4.20 2.67 4.72
C ILE A 103 4.12 4.18 4.55
N ASP A 104 4.12 4.88 5.68
CA ASP A 104 4.16 6.35 5.76
C ASP A 104 5.10 6.77 6.90
N TYR A 105 5.72 7.95 6.78
CA TYR A 105 6.65 8.60 7.72
C TYR A 105 7.90 7.79 8.15
N LEU A 106 7.92 6.48 7.93
CA LEU A 106 8.99 5.54 8.29
C LEU A 106 9.94 5.22 7.14
N VAL A 107 9.81 5.95 6.03
CA VAL A 107 10.52 5.65 4.79
C VAL A 107 11.97 6.09 4.94
N ASN A 108 12.85 5.11 5.18
CA ASN A 108 14.28 5.25 4.93
C ASN A 108 14.75 4.11 4.01
N THR A 109 15.86 4.33 3.32
CA THR A 109 16.43 3.36 2.37
C THR A 109 16.72 2.00 2.99
N SER A 110 17.16 1.96 4.26
CA SER A 110 17.48 0.70 4.97
C SER A 110 16.23 -0.15 5.20
N PHE A 111 15.12 0.45 5.62
CA PHE A 111 13.90 -0.25 5.92
C PHE A 111 13.20 -0.75 4.65
N LEU A 112 13.15 0.08 3.60
CA LEU A 112 12.64 -0.33 2.28
C LEU A 112 13.42 -1.52 1.70
N ASN A 113 14.76 -1.45 1.75
CA ASN A 113 15.60 -2.55 1.29
C ASN A 113 15.36 -3.83 2.08
N TYR A 114 15.24 -3.73 3.40
CA TYR A 114 14.95 -4.88 4.23
C TYR A 114 13.61 -5.53 3.91
N ILE A 115 12.55 -4.73 3.67
CA ILE A 115 11.26 -5.27 3.22
C ILE A 115 11.45 -6.02 1.91
N ALA A 116 12.13 -5.40 0.94
CA ALA A 116 12.35 -5.99 -0.37
C ALA A 116 13.18 -7.29 -0.31
N ASP A 117 14.21 -7.34 0.54
CA ASP A 117 15.05 -8.53 0.74
C ASP A 117 14.30 -9.68 1.40
N ARG A 118 13.37 -9.37 2.33
CA ARG A 118 12.61 -10.39 3.07
C ARG A 118 11.31 -10.79 2.40
N SER A 119 10.81 -10.00 1.44
CA SER A 119 9.47 -10.13 0.87
C SER A 119 9.49 -9.98 -0.65
N SER A 120 10.30 -10.77 -1.36
CA SER A 120 10.40 -10.73 -2.82
C SER A 120 9.08 -11.08 -3.55
N ASN A 121 8.12 -11.70 -2.85
CA ASN A 121 6.77 -12.01 -3.36
C ASN A 121 5.77 -10.84 -3.27
N LEU A 122 6.22 -9.64 -2.88
CA LEU A 122 5.34 -8.49 -2.72
C LEU A 122 4.66 -8.13 -4.04
N ARG A 123 3.33 -7.95 -4.01
CA ARG A 123 2.50 -7.58 -5.16
C ARG A 123 2.03 -6.14 -5.11
N ARG A 124 1.94 -5.54 -3.92
CA ARG A 124 1.54 -4.13 -3.73
C ARG A 124 2.47 -3.43 -2.76
N LEU A 125 2.98 -2.28 -3.18
CA LEU A 125 3.79 -1.38 -2.37
C LEU A 125 3.18 0.02 -2.40
N GLY A 126 2.78 0.51 -1.24
CA GLY A 126 2.37 1.90 -1.02
C GLY A 126 3.40 2.63 -0.16
N VAL A 127 3.89 3.78 -0.63
CA VAL A 127 4.93 4.56 0.05
C VAL A 127 4.57 6.04 0.05
N VAL A 128 4.62 6.66 1.22
CA VAL A 128 4.66 8.14 1.34
C VAL A 128 6.11 8.57 1.51
N ASP A 129 6.69 9.03 0.42
CA ASP A 129 8.07 9.52 0.34
C ASP A 129 8.12 11.03 0.59
N ASN A 130 8.61 11.40 1.76
CA ASN A 130 8.76 12.79 2.17
C ASN A 130 10.05 13.45 1.65
N ALA A 131 10.91 12.71 0.92
CA ALA A 131 12.11 13.27 0.32
C ALA A 131 11.75 14.29 -0.78
N PRO A 132 12.57 15.35 -0.98
CA PRO A 132 12.33 16.32 -2.04
C PRO A 132 12.33 15.70 -3.44
N VAL A 133 13.16 14.69 -3.64
CA VAL A 133 13.21 13.88 -4.85
C VAL A 133 12.95 12.43 -4.46
N LEU A 134 12.35 11.64 -5.36
CA LEU A 134 12.13 10.21 -5.14
C LEU A 134 13.38 9.55 -4.55
N SER A 135 13.19 8.92 -3.39
CA SER A 135 14.29 8.32 -2.63
C SER A 135 14.90 7.13 -3.38
N SER A 136 16.22 6.98 -3.27
CA SER A 136 16.91 5.82 -3.84
C SER A 136 16.38 4.50 -3.27
N GLY A 137 15.91 4.51 -2.02
CA GLY A 137 15.30 3.34 -1.39
C GLY A 137 14.07 2.80 -2.12
N VAL A 138 13.23 3.67 -2.70
CA VAL A 138 12.08 3.21 -3.50
C VAL A 138 12.57 2.56 -4.79
N VAL A 139 13.57 3.17 -5.45
CA VAL A 139 14.16 2.66 -6.69
C VAL A 139 14.86 1.30 -6.44
N GLU A 140 15.70 1.22 -5.41
CA GLU A 140 16.41 0.00 -5.00
C GLU A 140 15.45 -1.12 -4.59
N ALA A 141 14.37 -0.79 -3.87
CA ALA A 141 13.33 -1.76 -3.54
C ALA A 141 12.62 -2.28 -4.81
N ALA A 142 12.27 -1.40 -5.75
CA ALA A 142 11.64 -1.80 -7.01
C ALA A 142 12.52 -2.78 -7.81
N MET A 143 13.85 -2.60 -7.81
CA MET A 143 14.80 -3.51 -8.46
C MET A 143 14.75 -4.94 -7.91
N LYS A 144 14.32 -5.11 -6.65
CA LYS A 144 14.22 -6.42 -5.97
C LYS A 144 12.81 -7.01 -6.03
N LEU A 145 11.79 -6.17 -6.21
CA LEU A 145 10.37 -6.53 -6.16
C LEU A 145 9.80 -6.82 -7.56
N THR A 146 10.36 -7.80 -8.26
CA THR A 146 10.02 -8.11 -9.66
C THR A 146 8.58 -8.64 -9.88
N LEU A 147 7.90 -9.05 -8.80
CA LEU A 147 6.52 -9.52 -8.81
C LEU A 147 5.50 -8.41 -8.48
N LEU A 148 5.95 -7.16 -8.38
CA LEU A 148 5.10 -6.03 -8.05
C LEU A 148 4.06 -5.77 -9.16
N GLU A 149 2.79 -5.68 -8.75
CA GLU A 149 1.65 -5.41 -9.63
C GLU A 149 1.03 -4.04 -9.40
N GLU A 150 1.21 -3.48 -8.19
CA GLU A 150 0.73 -2.15 -7.83
C GLU A 150 1.79 -1.37 -7.05
N LEU A 151 2.06 -0.16 -7.54
CA LEU A 151 2.94 0.81 -6.91
C LEU A 151 2.17 2.11 -6.68
N ASP A 152 2.07 2.54 -5.43
CA ASP A 152 1.38 3.77 -5.01
C ASP A 152 2.40 4.66 -4.28
N ILE A 153 2.83 5.73 -4.93
CA ILE A 153 3.85 6.64 -4.40
C ILE A 153 3.22 8.01 -4.19
N THR A 154 3.21 8.46 -2.94
CA THR A 154 3.02 9.86 -2.60
C THR A 154 4.39 10.50 -2.43
N TYR A 155 4.70 11.57 -3.15
CA TYR A 155 6.02 12.20 -3.16
C TYR A 155 5.94 13.72 -2.98
N LYS A 156 7.00 14.31 -2.42
CA LYS A 156 6.97 15.73 -2.04
C LYS A 156 7.16 16.70 -3.20
N SER A 157 8.22 16.59 -4.01
CA SER A 157 8.47 17.62 -5.04
C SER A 157 8.70 17.08 -6.43
N SER A 158 9.58 16.09 -6.63
CA SER A 158 9.87 15.63 -7.99
C SER A 158 10.29 14.17 -8.08
N ILE A 159 10.03 13.58 -9.24
CA ILE A 159 10.55 12.28 -9.64
C ILE A 159 11.42 12.54 -10.88
N ARG A 160 12.67 12.07 -10.88
CA ARG A 160 13.50 12.16 -12.09
C ARG A 160 13.09 11.09 -13.07
N GLU A 161 13.16 11.42 -14.36
CA GLU A 161 12.85 10.50 -15.46
C GLU A 161 13.56 9.15 -15.31
N GLN A 162 14.87 9.19 -15.06
CA GLN A 162 15.69 7.98 -14.96
C GLN A 162 15.30 7.09 -13.77
N GLU A 163 14.91 7.67 -12.64
CA GLU A 163 14.48 6.92 -11.47
C GLU A 163 13.19 6.14 -11.78
N LEU A 164 12.24 6.78 -12.45
CA LEU A 164 10.99 6.14 -12.82
C LEU A 164 11.17 5.11 -13.95
N LYS A 165 12.10 5.36 -14.89
CA LYS A 165 12.49 4.36 -15.91
C LYS A 165 13.03 3.09 -15.27
N VAL A 166 13.92 3.22 -14.27
CA VAL A 166 14.46 2.06 -13.53
C VAL A 166 13.33 1.30 -12.82
N VAL A 167 12.40 2.00 -12.19
CA VAL A 167 11.23 1.38 -11.55
C VAL A 167 10.38 0.61 -12.56
N GLY A 168 10.06 1.21 -13.71
CA GLY A 168 9.26 0.56 -14.76
C GLY A 168 9.94 -0.67 -15.35
N GLN A 169 11.25 -0.58 -15.62
CA GLN A 169 12.05 -1.69 -16.14
C GLN A 169 12.20 -2.85 -15.14
N SER A 170 12.20 -2.54 -13.84
CA SER A 170 12.38 -3.53 -12.77
C SER A 170 11.10 -4.31 -12.44
N CYS A 171 9.93 -3.74 -12.73
CA CYS A 171 8.63 -4.28 -12.35
C CYS A 171 7.79 -4.66 -13.59
N PRO A 172 8.12 -5.75 -14.32
CA PRO A 172 7.45 -6.10 -15.58
C PRO A 172 5.97 -6.48 -15.41
N ASN A 173 5.55 -6.82 -14.19
CA ASN A 173 4.16 -7.18 -13.87
C ASN A 173 3.32 -5.99 -13.41
N LEU A 174 3.87 -4.77 -13.42
CA LEU A 174 3.19 -3.58 -12.90
C LEU A 174 1.94 -3.26 -13.74
N ARG A 175 0.77 -3.34 -13.10
CA ARG A 175 -0.54 -3.10 -13.71
C ARG A 175 -1.18 -1.82 -13.22
N THR A 176 -0.85 -1.39 -12.00
CA THR A 176 -1.39 -0.19 -11.38
C THR A 176 -0.26 0.69 -10.89
N LEU A 177 -0.22 1.94 -11.37
CA LEU A 177 0.71 2.95 -10.90
C LEU A 177 -0.10 4.15 -10.41
N LYS A 178 0.19 4.61 -9.19
CA LYS A 178 -0.35 5.85 -8.67
C LYS A 178 0.78 6.75 -8.21
N LEU A 179 0.79 7.98 -8.71
CA LEU A 179 1.77 9.00 -8.38
C LEU A 179 1.04 10.23 -7.84
N ASN A 180 1.25 10.55 -6.57
CA ASN A 180 0.57 11.64 -5.88
C ASN A 180 1.57 12.68 -5.39
N CYS A 181 1.61 13.85 -6.04
CA CYS A 181 2.47 14.95 -5.64
C CYS A 181 1.81 15.77 -4.50
N THR A 182 2.55 16.06 -3.43
CA THR A 182 2.06 16.90 -2.32
C THR A 182 2.65 18.32 -2.31
N GLY A 183 3.74 18.58 -3.03
CA GLY A 183 4.39 19.89 -3.11
C GLY A 183 4.16 20.62 -4.44
N ASP A 184 5.10 21.50 -4.79
CA ASP A 184 4.98 22.37 -5.95
C ASP A 184 5.06 21.60 -7.27
N ILE A 185 4.15 21.94 -8.18
CA ILE A 185 4.05 21.31 -9.49
C ILE A 185 4.89 22.12 -10.48
N LYS A 186 5.85 21.47 -11.11
CA LYS A 186 6.53 22.01 -12.30
C LYS A 186 5.99 21.31 -13.54
N CYS A 187 5.65 22.07 -14.57
CA CYS A 187 5.26 21.50 -15.85
C CYS A 187 6.39 20.65 -16.42
N CYS A 188 6.16 19.35 -16.62
CA CYS A 188 7.19 18.45 -17.11
C CYS A 188 6.61 17.11 -17.59
N ASP A 189 6.87 16.77 -18.84
CA ASP A 189 6.45 15.48 -19.43
C ASP A 189 7.42 14.33 -19.13
N LYS A 190 8.52 14.57 -18.41
CA LYS A 190 9.52 13.55 -18.09
C LYS A 190 8.95 12.32 -17.40
N VAL A 191 8.02 12.52 -16.46
CA VAL A 191 7.33 11.41 -15.78
C VAL A 191 6.47 10.63 -16.78
N ALA A 192 5.77 11.32 -17.68
CA ALA A 192 4.93 10.71 -18.69
C ALA A 192 5.74 9.89 -19.71
N LEU A 193 6.86 10.44 -20.19
CA LEU A 193 7.78 9.75 -21.11
C LEU A 193 8.37 8.49 -20.46
N ALA A 194 8.82 8.58 -19.20
CA ALA A 194 9.33 7.41 -18.48
C ALA A 194 8.28 6.29 -18.37
N ILE A 195 7.02 6.62 -18.07
CA ILE A 195 5.92 5.65 -18.01
C ILE A 195 5.68 5.04 -19.40
N ALA A 196 5.55 5.88 -20.42
CA ALA A 196 5.28 5.45 -21.80
C ALA A 196 6.35 4.48 -22.33
N GLU A 197 7.62 4.74 -22.03
CA GLU A 197 8.73 3.92 -22.53
C GLU A 197 8.91 2.60 -21.79
N THR A 198 8.54 2.52 -20.51
CA THR A 198 8.95 1.39 -19.65
C THR A 198 7.82 0.57 -19.06
N MET A 199 6.57 1.03 -19.15
CA MET A 199 5.42 0.38 -18.49
C MET A 199 4.27 0.02 -19.45
N PRO A 200 4.54 -0.65 -20.59
CA PRO A 200 3.49 -0.94 -21.60
C PRO A 200 2.36 -1.87 -21.09
N GLY A 201 2.61 -2.62 -20.02
CA GLY A 201 1.64 -3.50 -19.37
C GLY A 201 0.62 -2.80 -18.45
N LEU A 202 0.74 -1.49 -18.27
CA LEU A 202 -0.08 -0.74 -17.32
C LEU A 202 -1.56 -0.76 -17.70
N ARG A 203 -2.43 -0.98 -16.71
CA ARG A 203 -3.89 -1.02 -16.86
C ARG A 203 -4.59 0.09 -16.11
N HIS A 204 -4.00 0.56 -15.02
CA HIS A 204 -4.55 1.66 -14.23
C HIS A 204 -3.43 2.66 -13.94
N LEU A 205 -3.64 3.91 -14.32
CA LEU A 205 -2.74 5.01 -14.01
C LEU A 205 -3.52 6.08 -13.24
N GLN A 206 -2.98 6.51 -12.11
CA GLN A 206 -3.45 7.68 -11.39
C GLN A 206 -2.32 8.69 -11.26
N LEU A 207 -2.58 9.92 -11.69
CA LEU A 207 -1.68 11.07 -11.52
C LEU A 207 -2.43 12.14 -10.73
N PHE A 208 -1.94 12.46 -9.53
CA PHE A 208 -2.48 13.53 -8.70
C PHE A 208 -1.46 14.66 -8.60
N ARG A 209 -1.89 15.89 -8.91
CA ARG A 209 -1.05 17.09 -8.94
C ARG A 209 0.22 16.91 -9.79
N ASN A 210 0.06 16.28 -10.95
CA ASN A 210 1.15 16.10 -11.90
C ASN A 210 1.18 17.24 -12.94
N GLY A 211 2.37 17.67 -13.32
CA GLY A 211 2.60 18.78 -14.25
C GLY A 211 2.60 18.38 -15.73
N LEU A 212 2.09 17.21 -16.12
CA LEU A 212 2.07 16.79 -17.51
C LEU A 212 1.30 17.75 -18.42
N SER A 213 1.75 17.86 -19.67
CA SER A 213 1.06 18.52 -20.77
C SER A 213 0.22 17.53 -21.58
N GLU A 214 -0.50 18.03 -22.59
CA GLU A 214 -1.17 17.19 -23.59
C GLU A 214 -0.18 16.27 -24.34
N THR A 215 1.04 16.74 -24.60
CA THR A 215 2.10 15.94 -25.23
C THR A 215 2.47 14.74 -24.36
N GLY A 216 2.65 14.95 -23.05
CA GLY A 216 2.91 13.87 -22.10
C GLY A 216 1.73 12.91 -21.98
N LEU A 217 0.50 13.42 -21.99
CA LEU A 217 -0.70 12.59 -21.97
C LEU A 217 -0.75 11.66 -23.19
N ASN A 218 -0.54 12.21 -24.39
CA ASN A 218 -0.54 11.43 -25.63
C ASN A 218 0.57 10.38 -25.61
N ALA A 219 1.77 10.72 -25.13
CA ALA A 219 2.85 9.74 -24.98
C ALA A 219 2.43 8.56 -24.07
N ILE A 220 1.73 8.81 -22.96
CA ILE A 220 1.20 7.73 -22.10
C ILE A 220 0.19 6.88 -22.85
N LEU A 221 -0.76 7.50 -23.57
CA LEU A 221 -1.80 6.77 -24.30
C LEU A 221 -1.23 5.89 -25.41
N GLU A 222 -0.17 6.36 -26.09
CA GLU A 222 0.54 5.59 -27.11
C GLU A 222 1.42 4.49 -26.50
N GLY A 223 2.14 4.78 -25.41
CA GLY A 223 3.07 3.84 -24.76
C GLY A 223 2.39 2.77 -23.89
N CYS A 224 1.18 3.02 -23.40
CA CYS A 224 0.42 2.11 -22.52
C CYS A 224 -0.87 1.60 -23.20
N PRO A 225 -0.78 0.73 -24.22
CA PRO A 225 -1.92 0.31 -25.03
C PRO A 225 -2.98 -0.52 -24.28
N HIS A 226 -2.66 -1.00 -23.08
CA HIS A 226 -3.57 -1.79 -22.24
C HIS A 226 -4.25 -0.98 -21.12
N LEU A 227 -4.10 0.35 -21.14
CA LEU A 227 -4.64 1.23 -20.12
C LEU A 227 -6.19 1.20 -20.16
N LYS A 228 -6.80 0.90 -19.02
CA LYS A 228 -8.26 0.81 -18.83
C LYS A 228 -8.83 1.90 -17.94
N LYS A 229 -8.01 2.43 -17.03
CA LYS A 229 -8.41 3.53 -16.15
C LYS A 229 -7.28 4.55 -16.10
N LEU A 230 -7.64 5.79 -16.38
CA LEU A 230 -6.77 6.94 -16.26
C LEU A 230 -7.43 7.96 -15.33
N GLY A 231 -6.87 8.12 -14.14
CA GLY A 231 -7.29 9.12 -13.16
C GLY A 231 -6.35 10.32 -13.19
N LEU A 232 -6.82 11.46 -13.67
CA LEU A 232 -6.09 12.72 -13.66
C LEU A 232 -6.75 13.66 -12.65
N HIS A 233 -6.05 13.97 -11.58
CA HIS A 233 -6.59 14.77 -10.48
C HIS A 233 -5.70 15.97 -10.23
N GLN A 234 -6.25 17.18 -10.30
CA GLN A 234 -5.50 18.42 -10.15
C GLN A 234 -4.30 18.53 -11.12
N CYS A 235 -4.44 17.97 -12.32
CA CYS A 235 -3.50 18.13 -13.44
C CYS A 235 -3.94 19.34 -14.26
N LEU A 236 -3.43 20.52 -13.91
CA LEU A 236 -3.95 21.81 -14.38
C LEU A 236 -3.54 22.19 -15.81
N ASN A 237 -2.57 21.48 -16.40
CA ASN A 237 -1.99 21.81 -17.71
C ASN A 237 -2.56 20.99 -18.87
N ILE A 238 -3.67 20.28 -18.65
CA ILE A 238 -4.33 19.46 -19.67
C ILE A 238 -5.66 20.12 -19.98
N ASN A 239 -5.86 20.52 -21.24
CA ASN A 239 -7.17 20.92 -21.72
C ASN A 239 -7.78 19.73 -22.46
N ILE A 240 -8.65 18.97 -21.81
CA ILE A 240 -9.33 17.86 -22.46
C ILE A 240 -10.41 18.46 -23.38
N VAL A 241 -10.02 18.80 -24.61
CA VAL A 241 -10.94 19.18 -25.69
C VAL A 241 -11.12 17.95 -26.58
N GLY A 242 -12.13 17.12 -26.29
CA GLY A 242 -12.47 15.97 -27.13
C GLY A 242 -13.21 14.86 -26.38
N ASP A 243 -14.18 14.24 -27.05
CA ASP A 243 -15.08 13.22 -26.51
C ASP A 243 -14.32 12.05 -25.88
N ILE A 244 -14.53 11.86 -24.58
CA ILE A 244 -14.14 10.66 -23.86
C ILE A 244 -15.03 9.53 -24.36
N VAL A 245 -14.59 8.83 -25.40
CA VAL A 245 -15.30 7.65 -25.91
C VAL A 245 -15.30 6.58 -24.81
N LYS A 246 -16.51 6.16 -24.42
CA LYS A 246 -16.84 5.25 -23.32
C LYS A 246 -16.26 3.85 -23.46
#